data_AF-A0A8T3WRX7-F1
#
_entry.id   AF-A0A8T3WRX7-F1
#
_cell.length_a   1.000
_cell.length_b   1.000
_cell.length_c   1.000
_cell.angle_alpha   90.00
_cell.angle_beta   90.00
_cell.angle_gamma   90.00
#
_symmetry.space_group_name_H-M   'P 1'
#
loop_
_entity.id
_entity.type
_entity.pdbx_description
1 polymer ?
#
loop_
_entity_poly.entity_id
_entity_poly.type
_entity_poly.pdbx_seq_one_letter_code
_entity_poly.pdbx_strand_id
1 'polypeptide(L)'
;MLFEEIQKKIEDAEKIINEIEAVKREYGDVLREYSRLNKGFVKDKISEEEYKEKLKQFDGKDVKGSKVVKKIISLLENLKEINLDIRKLFEAKEKAKITEVDFKKARYFAKALKKGKVAEEKIKYSAYSYNFLGKYSNLTFDSFSKKLARMYPEYFESLYKNLRQANIRVFSNTYINLGIMMSCVLSVLTFLFGFIIFGFGIFDVFKSMMLAVLFFFILLFIFYYYPKVIVDSRRREIKNDLPFAIIHMAAVAGSGAKLVDIFGMLLQSKEYKALSGEIKRIMNYVNLFGYNLTTALKSVAETTPSDSFKELLNGMISSIESGGNIKSFLKSKSEDTLIRYRLERKKYVETLSTYTDIYTAILIAAPLLFVIVLVLISIVGSNLGGLEIGFIEKLGTFVVVPAMNIGFIVFMNIVQPEI
;
A
#
# COMPACT_ATOMS: atom_id res chain seq x y z
N MET A 1 21.62 -47.88 -7.39
CA MET A 1 20.14 -48.01 -7.45
C MET A 1 19.41 -46.66 -7.43
N LEU A 2 19.07 -46.03 -6.28
CA LEU A 2 18.25 -44.80 -6.30
C LEU A 2 18.90 -43.61 -7.04
N PHE A 3 20.23 -43.47 -6.92
CA PHE A 3 20.99 -42.38 -7.56
C PHE A 3 21.10 -42.55 -9.10
N GLU A 4 21.29 -43.77 -9.57
CA GLU A 4 21.32 -44.08 -11.02
C GLU A 4 19.94 -43.91 -11.66
N GLU A 5 18.87 -44.23 -10.92
CA GLU A 5 17.50 -44.03 -11.37
C GLU A 5 17.14 -42.54 -11.49
N ILE A 6 17.65 -41.70 -10.58
CA ILE A 6 17.49 -40.25 -10.65
C ILE A 6 18.31 -39.64 -11.79
N GLN A 7 19.56 -40.07 -11.98
CA GLN A 7 20.37 -39.60 -13.11
C GLN A 7 19.72 -39.90 -14.45
N LYS A 8 19.18 -41.11 -14.62
CA LYS A 8 18.46 -41.49 -15.83
C LYS A 8 17.22 -40.62 -16.08
N LYS A 9 16.44 -40.32 -15.04
CA LYS A 9 15.26 -39.43 -15.14
C LYS A 9 15.63 -37.96 -15.44
N ILE A 10 16.81 -37.51 -15.03
CA ILE A 10 17.33 -36.17 -15.38
C ILE A 10 17.75 -36.13 -16.85
N GLU A 11 18.44 -37.16 -17.33
CA GLU A 11 18.88 -37.27 -18.73
C GLU A 11 17.68 -37.34 -19.70
N ASP A 12 16.62 -38.05 -19.31
CA ASP A 12 15.34 -38.08 -20.05
C ASP A 12 14.66 -36.70 -20.08
N ALA A 13 14.75 -35.91 -19.00
CA ALA A 13 14.18 -34.57 -18.96
C ALA A 13 14.96 -33.58 -19.84
N GLU A 14 16.29 -33.66 -19.86
CA GLU A 14 17.14 -32.84 -20.73
C GLU A 14 16.88 -33.11 -22.22
N LYS A 15 16.68 -34.37 -22.59
CA LYS A 15 16.30 -34.76 -23.95
C LYS A 15 14.98 -34.13 -24.39
N ILE A 16 13.98 -34.11 -23.51
CA ILE A 16 12.68 -33.49 -23.81
C ILE A 16 12.80 -31.96 -23.92
N ILE A 17 13.61 -31.31 -23.08
CA ILE A 17 13.86 -29.87 -23.15
C ILE A 17 14.51 -29.50 -24.48
N ASN A 18 15.50 -30.27 -24.93
CA ASN A 18 16.17 -30.06 -26.22
C ASN A 18 15.21 -30.24 -27.41
N GLU A 19 14.28 -31.19 -27.35
CA GLU A 19 13.22 -31.32 -28.36
C GLU A 19 12.27 -30.12 -28.39
N ILE A 20 11.90 -29.57 -27.23
CA ILE A 20 11.07 -28.36 -27.13
C ILE A 20 11.80 -27.15 -27.71
N GLU A 21 13.10 -27.01 -27.45
CA GLU A 21 13.92 -25.94 -28.03
C GLU A 21 14.07 -26.06 -29.54
N ALA A 22 14.23 -27.27 -30.08
CA ALA A 22 14.30 -27.51 -31.51
C ALA A 22 13.01 -27.08 -32.22
N VAL A 23 11.85 -27.46 -31.67
CA VAL A 23 10.54 -27.04 -32.19
C VAL A 23 10.36 -25.52 -32.11
N LYS A 24 10.86 -24.88 -31.04
CA LYS A 24 10.81 -23.42 -30.87
C LYS A 24 11.68 -22.69 -31.89
N ARG A 25 12.83 -23.26 -32.29
CA ARG A 25 13.70 -22.70 -33.33
C ARG A 25 13.08 -22.86 -34.72
N GLU A 26 12.43 -24.00 -34.99
CA GLU A 26 11.85 -24.31 -36.29
C GLU A 26 10.53 -23.54 -36.58
N TYR A 27 9.70 -23.30 -35.57
CA TYR A 27 8.37 -22.68 -35.73
C TYR A 27 8.21 -21.32 -35.04
N GLY A 28 9.30 -20.75 -34.50
CA GLY A 28 9.28 -19.54 -33.67
C GLY A 28 8.70 -18.30 -34.35
N ASP A 29 9.06 -18.08 -35.62
CA ASP A 29 8.60 -16.92 -36.38
C ASP A 29 7.14 -17.06 -36.83
N VAL A 30 6.74 -18.26 -37.24
CA VAL A 30 5.35 -18.60 -37.59
C VAL A 30 4.41 -18.38 -36.38
N LEU A 31 4.83 -18.77 -35.17
CA LEU A 31 4.04 -18.58 -33.96
C LEU A 31 3.92 -17.09 -33.55
N ARG A 32 4.96 -16.28 -33.78
CA ARG A 32 4.90 -14.83 -33.54
C ARG A 32 3.96 -14.13 -34.50
N GLU A 33 3.98 -14.54 -35.77
CA GLU A 33 3.17 -13.95 -36.82
C GLU A 33 1.69 -14.30 -36.66
N TYR A 34 1.39 -15.56 -36.33
CA TYR A 34 0.05 -16.00 -35.94
C TYR A 34 -0.50 -15.24 -34.71
N SER A 35 0.35 -15.00 -33.70
CA SER A 35 -0.01 -14.21 -32.52
C SER A 35 -0.31 -12.74 -32.84
N ARG A 36 0.40 -12.15 -33.82
CA ARG A 36 0.15 -10.79 -34.31
C ARG A 36 -1.16 -10.69 -35.09
N LEU A 37 -1.42 -11.62 -36.01
CA LEU A 37 -2.67 -11.71 -36.77
C LEU A 37 -3.88 -11.85 -35.84
N ASN A 38 -3.80 -12.73 -34.86
CA ASN A 38 -4.89 -12.95 -33.90
C ASN A 38 -5.13 -11.72 -33.00
N LYS A 39 -4.07 -11.00 -32.61
CA LYS A 39 -4.19 -9.71 -31.90
C LYS A 39 -4.80 -8.59 -32.75
N GLY A 40 -4.61 -8.62 -34.08
CA GLY A 40 -5.21 -7.66 -35.00
C GLY A 40 -6.71 -7.88 -35.17
N PHE A 41 -7.13 -9.15 -35.34
CA PHE A 41 -8.53 -9.54 -35.46
C PHE A 41 -9.33 -9.28 -34.17
N VAL A 42 -8.80 -9.66 -32.99
CA VAL A 42 -9.46 -9.45 -31.68
C VAL A 42 -9.61 -7.97 -31.30
N LYS A 43 -8.87 -7.07 -31.94
CA LYS A 43 -8.96 -5.62 -31.72
C LYS A 43 -9.81 -4.90 -32.80
N ASP A 44 -10.57 -5.64 -33.60
CA ASP A 44 -11.38 -5.16 -34.73
C ASP A 44 -10.59 -4.30 -35.74
N LYS A 45 -9.26 -4.54 -35.85
CA LYS A 45 -8.38 -3.81 -36.76
C LYS A 45 -8.25 -4.44 -38.15
N ILE A 46 -8.78 -5.65 -38.33
CA ILE A 46 -8.69 -6.48 -39.54
C ILE A 46 -10.07 -7.12 -39.74
N SER A 47 -10.62 -7.06 -40.96
CA SER A 47 -11.94 -7.66 -41.25
C SER A 47 -11.88 -9.20 -41.23
N GLU A 48 -13.01 -9.86 -41.04
CA GLU A 48 -13.08 -11.34 -41.02
C GLU A 48 -12.66 -11.96 -42.37
N GLU A 49 -12.95 -11.27 -43.48
CA GLU A 49 -12.53 -11.69 -44.82
C GLU A 49 -11.01 -11.54 -45.01
N GLU A 50 -10.44 -10.42 -44.57
CA GLU A 50 -8.99 -10.17 -44.62
C GLU A 50 -8.20 -11.12 -43.70
N TYR A 51 -8.77 -11.48 -42.55
CA TYR A 51 -8.21 -12.48 -41.64
C TYR A 51 -8.20 -13.88 -42.28
N LYS A 52 -9.29 -14.29 -42.94
CA LYS A 52 -9.39 -15.58 -43.65
C LYS A 52 -8.46 -15.64 -44.87
N GLU A 53 -8.28 -14.54 -45.59
CA GLU A 53 -7.38 -14.47 -46.75
C GLU A 53 -5.91 -14.54 -46.34
N LYS A 54 -5.50 -13.81 -45.29
CA LYS A 54 -4.14 -13.89 -44.73
C LYS A 54 -3.85 -15.25 -44.10
N LEU A 55 -4.86 -15.95 -43.58
CA LEU A 55 -4.72 -17.33 -43.11
C LEU A 55 -4.40 -18.32 -44.24
N LYS A 56 -4.88 -18.08 -45.48
CA LYS A 56 -4.56 -18.93 -46.64
C LYS A 56 -3.08 -18.85 -47.06
N GLN A 57 -2.37 -17.78 -46.70
CA GLN A 57 -0.92 -17.66 -46.96
C GLN A 57 -0.07 -18.60 -46.09
N PHE A 58 -0.67 -19.18 -45.04
CA PHE A 58 -0.05 -20.21 -44.21
C PHE A 58 -0.45 -21.63 -44.64
N ASP A 59 -1.25 -21.77 -45.71
CA ASP A 59 -1.75 -23.06 -46.19
C ASP A 59 -0.66 -23.79 -46.99
N GLY A 60 -0.19 -24.91 -46.44
CA GLY A 60 0.93 -25.70 -46.97
C GLY A 60 1.93 -26.16 -45.90
N LYS A 61 1.96 -25.52 -44.73
CA LYS A 61 2.51 -26.11 -43.49
C LYS A 61 1.34 -26.39 -42.58
N ASP A 62 1.21 -27.62 -42.11
CA ASP A 62 0.05 -28.13 -41.37
C ASP A 62 -0.08 -27.47 -39.97
N VAL A 63 -0.46 -26.19 -39.98
CA VAL A 63 -0.72 -25.31 -38.82
C VAL A 63 -2.23 -25.22 -38.59
N LYS A 64 -2.96 -26.33 -38.81
CA LYS A 64 -4.15 -26.57 -37.98
C LYS A 64 -3.63 -26.78 -36.56
N GLY A 65 -3.76 -25.75 -35.71
CA GLY A 65 -3.25 -25.64 -34.33
C GLY A 65 -3.64 -26.77 -33.36
N SER A 66 -3.28 -28.00 -33.67
CA SER A 66 -3.63 -29.22 -32.96
C SER A 66 -2.40 -30.11 -32.80
N LYS A 67 -1.66 -30.49 -33.84
CA LYS A 67 -0.57 -31.50 -33.70
C LYS A 67 0.68 -31.00 -32.98
N VAL A 68 1.28 -29.87 -33.39
CA VAL A 68 2.51 -29.35 -32.76
C VAL A 68 2.24 -28.85 -31.34
N VAL A 69 1.11 -28.18 -31.13
CA VAL A 69 0.65 -27.74 -29.80
C VAL A 69 0.34 -28.94 -28.91
N LYS A 70 -0.33 -29.99 -29.41
CA LYS A 70 -0.53 -31.25 -28.67
C LYS A 70 0.78 -31.95 -28.36
N LYS A 71 1.75 -31.95 -29.28
CA LYS A 71 3.09 -32.52 -29.07
C LYS A 71 3.86 -31.77 -27.99
N ILE A 72 3.81 -30.43 -27.99
CA ILE A 72 4.41 -29.62 -26.92
C ILE A 72 3.68 -29.86 -25.59
N ILE A 73 2.35 -29.94 -25.58
CA ILE A 73 1.57 -30.23 -24.37
C ILE A 73 1.89 -31.63 -23.83
N SER A 74 2.00 -32.66 -24.67
CA SER A 74 2.36 -34.01 -24.25
C SER A 74 3.79 -34.07 -23.71
N LEU A 75 4.75 -33.39 -24.36
CA LEU A 75 6.12 -33.29 -23.85
C LEU A 75 6.18 -32.57 -22.49
N LEU A 76 5.37 -31.53 -22.30
CA LEU A 76 5.24 -30.83 -21.02
C LEU A 76 4.54 -31.66 -19.94
N GLU A 77 3.60 -32.53 -20.31
CA GLU A 77 2.96 -33.46 -19.38
C GLU A 77 3.91 -34.59 -18.97
N ASN A 78 4.69 -35.14 -19.90
CA ASN A 78 5.75 -36.11 -19.59
C ASN A 78 6.82 -35.51 -18.66
N LEU A 79 7.27 -34.27 -18.92
CA LEU A 79 8.19 -33.55 -18.02
C LEU A 79 7.59 -33.35 -16.61
N LYS A 80 6.27 -33.17 -16.52
CA LYS A 80 5.58 -33.00 -15.25
C LYS A 80 5.50 -34.31 -14.48
N GLU A 81 5.32 -35.44 -15.14
CA GLU A 81 5.34 -36.77 -14.52
C GLU A 81 6.75 -37.14 -14.03
N ILE A 82 7.78 -36.94 -14.86
CA ILE A 82 9.18 -37.15 -14.47
C ILE A 82 9.53 -36.32 -13.22
N ASN A 83 9.09 -35.07 -13.18
CA ASN A 83 9.26 -34.18 -12.04
C ASN A 83 8.51 -34.68 -10.78
N LEU A 84 7.29 -35.20 -10.93
CA LEU A 84 6.52 -35.75 -9.82
C LEU A 84 7.17 -37.01 -9.25
N ASP A 85 7.74 -37.84 -10.12
CA ASP A 85 8.47 -39.04 -9.76
C ASP A 85 9.80 -38.73 -9.06
N ILE A 86 10.58 -37.78 -9.58
CA ILE A 86 11.78 -37.27 -8.91
C ILE A 86 11.40 -36.76 -7.52
N ARG A 87 10.29 -36.01 -7.41
CA ARG A 87 9.81 -35.48 -6.12
C ARG A 87 9.37 -36.56 -5.13
N LYS A 88 8.73 -37.64 -5.60
CA LYS A 88 8.40 -38.81 -4.78
C LYS A 88 9.65 -39.58 -4.33
N LEU A 89 10.65 -39.71 -5.20
CA LEU A 89 11.95 -40.30 -4.86
C LEU A 89 12.72 -39.46 -3.84
N PHE A 90 12.48 -38.14 -3.79
CA PHE A 90 13.03 -37.22 -2.79
C PHE A 90 12.29 -37.21 -1.44
N GLU A 91 11.04 -37.70 -1.34
CA GLU A 91 10.33 -37.85 -0.06
C GLU A 91 10.85 -39.06 0.76
N ALA A 92 11.72 -39.88 0.18
CA ALA A 92 12.54 -40.86 0.88
C ALA A 92 14.01 -40.40 0.89
N LYS A 93 14.45 -39.89 2.05
CA LYS A 93 15.78 -39.36 2.41
C LYS A 93 16.12 -37.93 1.97
N GLU A 94 16.11 -37.12 3.02
CA GLU A 94 16.72 -35.82 3.25
C GLU A 94 18.06 -35.57 2.52
N LYS A 95 18.23 -34.29 2.13
CA LYS A 95 19.41 -33.60 1.56
C LYS A 95 19.60 -33.64 0.04
N ALA A 96 18.93 -32.71 -0.65
CA ALA A 96 19.59 -31.86 -1.65
C ALA A 96 18.89 -30.50 -1.75
N LYS A 97 19.65 -29.42 -1.52
CA LYS A 97 19.23 -28.03 -1.75
C LYS A 97 19.07 -27.80 -3.25
N ILE A 98 17.84 -27.75 -3.74
CA ILE A 98 17.50 -27.01 -4.96
C ILE A 98 16.54 -25.91 -4.54
N THR A 99 17.00 -24.67 -4.72
CA THR A 99 16.34 -23.43 -4.31
C THR A 99 14.93 -23.32 -4.89
N GLU A 100 13.95 -23.21 -3.99
CA GLU A 100 12.50 -23.08 -4.19
C GLU A 100 12.06 -21.93 -5.12
N VAL A 101 13.01 -21.09 -5.54
CA VAL A 101 12.81 -19.85 -6.30
C VAL A 101 12.58 -20.11 -7.79
N ASP A 102 13.14 -21.17 -8.37
CA ASP A 102 13.00 -21.45 -9.81
C ASP A 102 11.75 -22.27 -10.15
N PHE A 103 11.33 -23.15 -9.24
CA PHE A 103 10.13 -23.97 -9.45
C PHE A 103 8.82 -23.18 -9.43
N LYS A 104 8.73 -22.13 -8.60
CA LYS A 104 7.56 -21.25 -8.56
C LYS A 104 7.42 -20.43 -9.85
N LYS A 105 8.54 -19.93 -10.41
CA LYS A 105 8.55 -19.19 -11.68
C LYS A 105 8.19 -20.09 -12.86
N ALA A 106 8.77 -21.29 -12.94
CA ALA A 106 8.47 -22.27 -13.98
C ALA A 106 7.00 -22.75 -13.94
N ARG A 107 6.45 -22.99 -12.74
CA ARG A 107 5.04 -23.40 -12.56
C ARG A 107 4.07 -22.28 -12.91
N TYR A 108 4.41 -21.02 -12.66
CA TYR A 108 3.63 -19.85 -13.09
C TYR A 108 3.66 -19.69 -14.61
N PHE A 109 4.82 -19.86 -15.23
CA PHE A 109 5.02 -19.80 -16.68
C PHE A 109 4.24 -20.91 -17.41
N ALA A 110 4.27 -22.15 -16.89
CA ALA A 110 3.50 -23.28 -17.43
C ALA A 110 1.97 -23.10 -17.27
N LYS A 111 1.50 -22.50 -16.16
CA LYS A 111 0.07 -22.18 -15.96
C LYS A 111 -0.40 -21.05 -16.91
N ALA A 112 0.46 -20.09 -17.22
CA ALA A 112 0.19 -19.01 -18.18
C ALA A 112 0.11 -19.52 -19.63
N LEU A 113 0.97 -20.48 -19.99
CA LEU A 113 0.93 -21.16 -21.28
C LEU A 113 -0.32 -22.04 -21.46
N LYS A 114 -0.74 -22.78 -20.41
CA LYS A 114 -1.95 -23.66 -20.44
C LYS A 114 -3.28 -22.90 -20.64
N LYS A 115 -3.30 -21.58 -20.48
CA LYS A 115 -4.51 -20.74 -20.61
C LYS A 115 -4.54 -19.83 -21.83
N GLY A 116 -3.53 -19.84 -22.70
CA GLY A 116 -3.49 -18.96 -23.90
C GLY A 116 -3.66 -17.46 -23.58
N LYS A 117 -3.42 -17.07 -22.32
CA LYS A 117 -3.51 -15.72 -21.81
C LYS A 117 -2.29 -15.56 -20.92
N VAL A 118 -1.27 -14.85 -21.43
CA VAL A 118 -0.48 -14.01 -20.53
C VAL A 118 -1.50 -13.05 -19.94
N ALA A 119 -2.06 -13.45 -18.81
CA ALA A 119 -2.76 -12.51 -17.97
C ALA A 119 -1.67 -11.54 -17.54
N GLU A 120 -1.56 -10.41 -18.24
CA GLU A 120 -1.43 -9.15 -17.52
C GLU A 120 -2.33 -9.33 -16.32
N GLU A 121 -1.76 -9.25 -15.13
CA GLU A 121 -2.53 -9.10 -13.92
C GLU A 121 -3.28 -7.78 -14.15
N LYS A 122 -4.45 -7.85 -14.82
CA LYS A 122 -5.41 -6.78 -14.88
C LYS A 122 -5.69 -6.58 -13.42
N ILE A 123 -5.04 -5.57 -12.86
CA ILE A 123 -5.41 -4.95 -11.62
C ILE A 123 -6.93 -4.94 -11.67
N LYS A 124 -7.58 -5.81 -10.89
CA LYS A 124 -9.03 -5.83 -10.83
C LYS A 124 -9.42 -4.43 -10.37
N TYR A 125 -9.92 -3.62 -11.29
CA TYR A 125 -10.58 -2.38 -10.92
C TYR A 125 -11.81 -2.83 -10.14
N SER A 126 -11.76 -2.72 -8.81
CA SER A 126 -12.99 -2.61 -8.06
C SER A 126 -13.52 -1.20 -8.37
N ALA A 127 -14.28 -1.06 -9.46
CA ALA A 127 -15.26 0.01 -9.49
C ALA A 127 -16.08 -0.18 -8.20
N TYR A 128 -16.29 0.90 -7.44
CA TYR A 128 -17.09 0.84 -6.22
C TYR A 128 -18.41 0.16 -6.55
N SER A 129 -18.55 -1.08 -6.07
CA SER A 129 -19.81 -1.79 -6.09
C SER A 129 -20.73 -1.01 -5.17
N TYR A 130 -21.88 -0.59 -5.67
CA TYR A 130 -22.88 0.09 -4.85
C TYR A 130 -23.15 -0.77 -3.60
N ASN A 131 -22.95 -0.22 -2.41
CA ASN A 131 -23.45 -0.83 -1.18
C ASN A 131 -24.90 -0.38 -0.98
N PHE A 132 -25.76 -1.27 -0.48
CA PHE A 132 -27.16 -0.97 -0.14
C PHE A 132 -27.27 0.37 0.61
N LEU A 133 -26.49 0.54 1.69
CA LEU A 133 -26.43 1.76 2.50
C LEU A 133 -26.14 3.05 1.70
N GLY A 134 -25.26 3.00 0.70
CA GLY A 134 -24.92 4.17 -0.12
C GLY A 134 -26.06 4.59 -1.06
N LYS A 135 -26.87 3.62 -1.52
CA LYS A 135 -28.07 3.92 -2.32
C LYS A 135 -29.13 4.62 -1.48
N TYR A 136 -29.40 4.11 -0.28
CA TYR A 136 -30.39 4.70 0.63
C TYR A 136 -29.98 6.09 1.10
N SER A 137 -28.71 6.27 1.48
CA SER A 137 -28.22 7.59 1.91
C SER A 137 -28.36 8.65 0.82
N ASN A 138 -28.06 8.29 -0.43
CA ASN A 138 -28.25 9.20 -1.56
C ASN A 138 -29.73 9.48 -1.82
N LEU A 139 -30.62 8.51 -1.65
CA LEU A 139 -32.05 8.73 -1.83
C LEU A 139 -32.62 9.70 -0.78
N THR A 140 -32.19 9.60 0.47
CA THR A 140 -32.79 10.36 1.58
C THR A 140 -32.13 11.71 1.85
N PHE A 141 -30.81 11.83 1.67
CA PHE A 141 -30.05 13.02 2.11
C PHE A 141 -29.44 13.86 0.98
N ASP A 142 -29.57 13.48 -0.29
CA ASP A 142 -28.93 14.20 -1.40
C ASP A 142 -29.40 15.65 -1.54
N SER A 143 -30.69 15.94 -1.38
CA SER A 143 -31.19 17.32 -1.44
C SER A 143 -30.66 18.18 -0.29
N PHE A 144 -30.57 17.60 0.91
CA PHE A 144 -30.08 18.28 2.10
C PHE A 144 -28.57 18.54 2.02
N SER A 145 -27.77 17.53 1.69
CA SER A 145 -26.33 17.66 1.56
C SER A 145 -25.92 18.62 0.46
N LYS A 146 -26.61 18.64 -0.69
CA LYS A 146 -26.38 19.63 -1.76
C LYS A 146 -26.75 21.05 -1.35
N LYS A 147 -27.78 21.23 -0.50
CA LYS A 147 -28.11 22.55 0.05
C LYS A 147 -27.03 23.01 1.04
N LEU A 148 -26.58 22.11 1.91
CA LEU A 148 -25.53 22.37 2.88
C LEU A 148 -24.19 22.68 2.21
N ALA A 149 -23.84 21.94 1.15
CA ALA A 149 -22.62 22.15 0.37
C ALA A 149 -22.61 23.51 -0.35
N ARG A 150 -23.77 24.01 -0.78
CA ARG A 150 -23.88 25.37 -1.35
C ARG A 150 -23.81 26.46 -0.29
N MET A 151 -24.26 26.19 0.93
CA MET A 151 -24.24 27.14 2.03
C MET A 151 -22.84 27.31 2.65
N TYR A 152 -22.04 26.24 2.67
CA TYR A 152 -20.71 26.20 3.29
C TYR A 152 -19.62 25.67 2.34
N PRO A 153 -19.38 26.31 1.19
CA PRO A 153 -18.53 25.76 0.13
C PRO A 153 -17.12 25.40 0.59
N GLU A 154 -16.47 26.27 1.39
CA GLU A 154 -15.09 26.06 1.86
C GLU A 154 -14.90 24.76 2.66
N TYR A 155 -15.86 24.42 3.53
CA TYR A 155 -15.82 23.20 4.34
C TYR A 155 -15.91 21.94 3.46
N PHE A 156 -16.79 21.97 2.47
CA PHE A 156 -16.99 20.84 1.56
C PHE A 156 -15.85 20.69 0.56
N GLU A 157 -15.26 21.78 0.08
CA GLU A 157 -14.08 21.73 -0.79
C GLU A 157 -12.87 21.10 -0.08
N SER A 158 -12.63 21.48 1.17
CA SER A 158 -11.59 20.88 2.01
C SER A 158 -11.84 19.38 2.21
N LEU A 159 -13.06 18.99 2.55
CA LEU A 159 -13.45 17.58 2.68
C LEU A 159 -13.28 16.81 1.37
N TYR A 160 -13.70 17.37 0.23
CA TYR A 160 -13.55 16.74 -1.08
C TYR A 160 -12.09 16.55 -1.47
N LYS A 161 -11.23 17.52 -1.15
CA LYS A 161 -9.79 17.38 -1.34
C LYS A 161 -9.23 16.26 -0.47
N ASN A 162 -9.58 16.22 0.82
CA ASN A 162 -9.13 15.18 1.74
C ASN A 162 -9.63 13.79 1.33
N LEU A 163 -10.87 13.65 0.86
CA LEU A 163 -11.40 12.37 0.35
C LEU A 163 -10.63 11.87 -0.87
N ARG A 164 -10.32 12.78 -1.82
CA ARG A 164 -9.49 12.45 -2.99
C ARG A 164 -8.08 12.04 -2.58
N GLN A 165 -7.45 12.78 -1.66
CA GLN A 165 -6.12 12.48 -1.14
C GLN A 165 -6.08 11.22 -0.25
N ALA A 166 -7.17 10.88 0.42
CA ALA A 166 -7.31 9.65 1.20
C ALA A 166 -7.44 8.40 0.32
N ASN A 167 -7.73 8.56 -0.98
CA ASN A 167 -8.02 7.47 -1.92
C ASN A 167 -9.17 6.56 -1.43
N ILE A 168 -10.17 7.18 -0.78
CA ILE A 168 -11.40 6.51 -0.38
C ILE A 168 -12.22 6.27 -1.64
N ARG A 169 -12.54 4.99 -1.91
CA ARG A 169 -13.27 4.57 -3.13
C ARG A 169 -14.78 4.82 -3.02
N VAL A 170 -15.18 6.01 -2.59
CA VAL A 170 -16.60 6.42 -2.48
C VAL A 170 -16.74 7.80 -3.10
N PHE A 171 -17.83 8.03 -3.84
CA PHE A 171 -18.13 9.36 -4.39
C PHE A 171 -18.30 10.37 -3.25
N SER A 172 -17.76 11.58 -3.43
CA SER A 172 -17.70 12.57 -2.36
C SER A 172 -19.07 12.91 -1.77
N ASN A 173 -20.08 13.08 -2.63
CA ASN A 173 -21.46 13.35 -2.20
C ASN A 173 -22.05 12.16 -1.41
N THR A 174 -21.76 10.93 -1.85
CA THR A 174 -22.22 9.71 -1.15
C THR A 174 -21.57 9.55 0.21
N TYR A 175 -20.30 9.95 0.37
CA TYR A 175 -19.63 9.92 1.66
C TYR A 175 -20.32 10.84 2.69
N ILE A 176 -20.66 12.07 2.28
CA ILE A 176 -21.38 13.02 3.14
C ILE A 176 -22.77 12.50 3.48
N ASN A 177 -23.51 12.01 2.48
CA ASN A 177 -24.84 11.44 2.69
C ASN A 177 -24.79 10.26 3.67
N LEU A 178 -23.78 9.40 3.56
CA LEU A 178 -23.54 8.30 4.49
C LEU A 178 -23.24 8.82 5.90
N GLY A 179 -22.38 9.83 6.04
CA GLY A 179 -22.07 10.44 7.34
C GLY A 179 -23.31 10.99 8.04
N ILE A 180 -24.13 11.78 7.33
CA ILE A 180 -25.38 12.34 7.87
C ILE A 180 -26.36 11.22 8.24
N MET A 181 -26.54 10.23 7.37
CA MET A 181 -27.44 9.09 7.62
C MET A 181 -27.01 8.31 8.86
N MET A 182 -25.71 7.97 8.98
CA MET A 182 -25.19 7.23 10.12
C MET A 182 -25.31 8.03 11.42
N SER A 183 -25.09 9.35 11.37
CA SER A 183 -25.29 10.23 12.54
C SER A 183 -26.76 10.27 12.95
N CYS A 184 -27.71 10.35 12.01
CA CYS A 184 -29.14 10.27 12.31
C CYS A 184 -29.52 8.93 12.95
N VAL A 185 -29.05 7.82 12.39
CA VAL A 185 -29.32 6.47 12.95
C VAL A 185 -28.77 6.36 14.37
N LEU A 186 -27.53 6.80 14.60
CA LEU A 186 -26.93 6.76 15.94
C LEU A 186 -27.70 7.65 16.93
N SER A 187 -28.14 8.84 16.50
CA SER A 187 -28.93 9.75 17.32
C SER A 187 -30.27 9.13 17.75
N VAL A 188 -30.98 8.47 16.83
CA VAL A 188 -32.23 7.75 17.16
C VAL A 188 -31.96 6.59 18.12
N LEU A 189 -30.87 5.83 17.91
CA LEU A 189 -30.51 4.74 18.82
C LEU A 189 -30.16 5.27 20.21
N THR A 190 -29.34 6.31 20.34
CA THR A 190 -28.97 6.89 21.64
C THR A 190 -30.16 7.52 22.35
N PHE A 191 -31.12 8.08 21.62
CA PHE A 191 -32.39 8.54 22.17
C PHE A 191 -33.21 7.38 22.76
N LEU A 192 -33.37 6.29 22.01
CA LEU A 192 -34.09 5.08 22.46
C LEU A 192 -33.40 4.41 23.66
N PHE A 193 -32.08 4.27 23.62
CA PHE A 193 -31.31 3.76 24.76
C PHE A 193 -31.38 4.71 25.96
N GLY A 194 -31.40 6.02 25.74
CA GLY A 194 -31.57 7.01 26.79
C GLY A 194 -32.89 6.85 27.55
N PHE A 195 -33.98 6.51 26.86
CA PHE A 195 -35.25 6.19 27.53
C PHE A 195 -35.17 4.96 28.43
N ILE A 196 -34.43 3.94 28.02
CA ILE A 196 -34.27 2.71 28.82
C ILE A 196 -33.46 3.00 30.10
N ILE A 197 -32.45 3.87 30.02
CA ILE A 197 -31.56 4.18 31.14
C ILE A 197 -32.17 5.19 32.11
N PHE A 198 -32.74 6.28 31.59
CA PHE A 198 -33.22 7.40 32.41
C PHE A 198 -34.70 7.27 32.81
N GLY A 199 -35.50 6.47 32.09
CA GLY A 199 -36.94 6.29 32.33
C GLY A 199 -37.82 7.13 31.42
N PHE A 200 -39.12 7.19 31.75
CA PHE A 200 -40.17 7.80 30.91
C PHE A 200 -40.69 9.16 31.39
N GLY A 201 -40.02 9.79 32.38
CA GLY A 201 -40.39 11.12 32.87
C GLY A 201 -40.10 12.22 31.85
N ILE A 202 -40.82 13.35 31.92
CA ILE A 202 -40.62 14.50 31.01
C ILE A 202 -39.17 14.99 31.01
N PHE A 203 -38.54 15.01 32.19
CA PHE A 203 -37.14 15.43 32.36
C PHE A 203 -36.15 14.41 31.79
N ASP A 204 -36.50 13.13 31.78
CA ASP A 204 -35.66 12.05 31.26
C ASP A 204 -35.69 12.00 29.73
N VAL A 205 -36.84 12.31 29.14
CA VAL A 205 -36.97 12.57 27.69
C VAL A 205 -36.06 13.71 27.25
N PHE A 206 -35.99 14.79 28.04
CA PHE A 206 -35.13 15.92 27.72
C PHE A 206 -33.64 15.54 27.78
N LYS A 207 -33.21 14.79 28.82
CA LYS A 207 -31.83 14.28 28.94
C LYS A 207 -31.47 13.35 27.77
N SER A 208 -32.35 12.42 27.41
CA SER A 208 -32.11 11.49 26.30
C SER A 208 -32.02 12.24 24.95
N MET A 209 -32.84 13.27 24.75
CA MET A 209 -32.78 14.11 23.55
C MET A 209 -31.49 14.93 23.48
N MET A 210 -31.05 15.53 24.59
CA MET A 210 -29.77 16.24 24.65
C MET A 210 -28.59 15.31 24.34
N LEU A 211 -28.60 14.09 24.88
CA LEU A 211 -27.58 13.08 24.60
C LEU A 211 -27.60 12.68 23.12
N ALA A 212 -28.78 12.47 22.55
CA ALA A 212 -28.94 12.11 21.14
C ALA A 212 -28.40 13.18 20.19
N VAL A 213 -28.64 14.46 20.49
CA VAL A 213 -28.11 15.60 19.73
C VAL A 213 -26.59 15.68 19.88
N LEU A 214 -26.06 15.48 21.08
CA LEU A 214 -24.61 15.46 21.33
C LEU A 214 -23.91 14.36 20.51
N PHE A 215 -24.43 13.13 20.52
CA PHE A 215 -23.86 12.02 19.74
C PHE A 215 -24.00 12.21 18.23
N PHE A 216 -25.06 12.87 17.75
CA PHE A 216 -25.21 13.24 16.35
C PHE A 216 -24.04 14.11 15.88
N PHE A 217 -23.73 15.18 16.61
CA PHE A 217 -22.65 16.09 16.26
C PHE A 217 -21.26 15.47 16.44
N ILE A 218 -21.06 14.64 17.48
CA ILE A 218 -19.80 13.90 17.66
C ILE A 218 -19.53 13.00 16.46
N LEU A 219 -20.53 12.22 16.04
CA LEU A 219 -20.32 11.31 14.91
C LEU A 219 -20.10 12.09 13.61
N LEU A 220 -20.84 13.18 13.39
CA LEU A 220 -20.63 14.05 12.23
C LEU A 220 -19.20 14.64 12.21
N PHE A 221 -18.70 15.07 13.37
CA PHE A 221 -17.33 15.54 13.54
C PHE A 221 -16.32 14.43 13.19
N ILE A 222 -16.51 13.21 13.72
CA ILE A 222 -15.65 12.07 13.39
C ILE A 222 -15.65 11.81 11.87
N PHE A 223 -16.80 11.80 11.21
CA PHE A 223 -16.89 11.62 9.75
C PHE A 223 -16.17 12.72 8.97
N TYR A 224 -16.20 13.97 9.45
CA TYR A 224 -15.51 15.08 8.79
C TYR A 224 -13.98 14.97 8.94
N TYR A 225 -13.47 14.61 10.13
CA TYR A 225 -12.03 14.52 10.40
C TYR A 225 -11.40 13.19 9.98
N TYR A 226 -12.18 12.12 9.83
CA TYR A 226 -11.70 10.79 9.48
C TYR A 226 -10.86 10.76 8.19
N PRO A 227 -11.27 11.38 7.07
CA PRO A 227 -10.44 11.44 5.86
C PRO A 227 -9.10 12.15 6.10
N LYS A 228 -9.07 13.17 6.95
CA LYS A 228 -7.83 13.90 7.27
C LYS A 228 -6.82 13.02 7.99
N VAL A 229 -7.27 12.21 8.96
CA VAL A 229 -6.40 11.24 9.66
C VAL A 229 -5.80 10.24 8.68
N ILE A 230 -6.60 9.73 7.72
CA ILE A 230 -6.10 8.84 6.67
C ILE A 230 -5.09 9.55 5.77
N VAL A 231 -5.39 10.79 5.35
CA VAL A 231 -4.47 11.60 4.54
C VAL A 231 -3.12 11.77 5.22
N ASP A 232 -3.12 12.08 6.51
CA ASP A 232 -1.90 12.29 7.30
C ASP A 232 -1.10 10.98 7.43
N SER A 233 -1.76 9.85 7.71
CA SER A 233 -1.12 8.52 7.73
C SER A 233 -0.51 8.18 6.36
N ARG A 234 -1.27 8.31 5.27
CA ARG A 234 -0.76 8.06 3.91
C ARG A 234 0.39 8.99 3.54
N ARG A 235 0.34 10.26 3.95
CA ARG A 235 1.41 11.24 3.73
C ARG A 235 2.71 10.78 4.38
N ARG A 236 2.65 10.29 5.63
CA ARG A 236 3.80 9.75 6.36
C ARG A 236 4.36 8.51 5.69
N GLU A 237 3.52 7.51 5.42
CA GLU A 237 3.95 6.27 4.77
C GLU A 237 4.61 6.52 3.41
N ILE A 238 4.03 7.41 2.58
CA ILE A 238 4.64 7.80 1.31
C ILE A 238 5.98 8.51 1.53
N LYS A 239 6.07 9.43 2.50
CA LYS A 239 7.32 10.14 2.82
C LYS A 239 8.45 9.16 3.18
N ASN A 240 8.13 8.09 3.89
CA ASN A 240 9.09 7.09 4.35
C ASN A 240 9.60 6.18 3.22
N ASP A 241 8.70 5.76 2.33
CA ASP A 241 9.05 4.92 1.17
C ASP A 241 9.83 5.71 0.10
N LEU A 242 9.56 7.02 -0.01
CA LEU A 242 9.98 7.84 -1.15
C LEU A 242 11.50 7.88 -1.40
N PRO A 243 12.39 8.08 -0.41
CA PRO A 243 13.83 8.14 -0.66
C PRO A 243 14.35 6.86 -1.34
N PHE A 244 13.89 5.70 -0.86
CA PHE A 244 14.30 4.40 -1.38
C PHE A 244 13.73 4.14 -2.77
N ALA A 245 12.49 4.53 -3.01
CA ALA A 245 11.88 4.45 -4.33
C ALA A 245 12.62 5.33 -5.35
N ILE A 246 13.04 6.55 -4.98
CA ILE A 246 13.82 7.43 -5.88
C ILE A 246 15.19 6.83 -6.19
N ILE A 247 15.87 6.24 -5.21
CA ILE A 247 17.15 5.54 -5.44
C ILE A 247 16.96 4.38 -6.43
N HIS A 248 15.90 3.60 -6.25
CA HIS A 248 15.55 2.51 -7.17
C HIS A 248 15.25 3.06 -8.57
N MET A 249 14.48 4.13 -8.70
CA MET A 249 14.23 4.79 -9.98
C MET A 249 15.51 5.28 -10.65
N ALA A 250 16.42 5.90 -9.90
CA ALA A 250 17.70 6.38 -10.41
C ALA A 250 18.60 5.22 -10.90
N ALA A 251 18.64 4.11 -10.15
CA ALA A 251 19.38 2.91 -10.53
C ALA A 251 18.84 2.30 -11.83
N VAL A 252 17.51 2.14 -11.96
CA VAL A 252 16.89 1.60 -13.17
C VAL A 252 17.05 2.58 -14.34
N ALA A 253 16.85 3.88 -14.13
CA ALA A 253 17.11 4.91 -15.15
C ALA A 253 18.57 4.88 -15.63
N GLY A 254 19.50 4.47 -14.76
CA GLY A 254 20.90 4.20 -15.08
C GLY A 254 21.10 3.29 -16.29
N SER A 255 20.24 2.30 -16.45
CA SER A 255 20.25 1.31 -17.56
C SER A 255 19.65 1.82 -18.87
N GLY A 256 19.10 3.05 -18.90
CA GLY A 256 18.43 3.61 -20.08
C GLY A 256 16.96 3.18 -20.22
N ALA A 257 16.38 2.57 -19.18
CA ALA A 257 14.95 2.23 -19.15
C ALA A 257 14.06 3.49 -19.26
N LYS A 258 12.91 3.34 -19.93
CA LYS A 258 11.92 4.42 -20.03
C LYS A 258 11.19 4.59 -18.69
N LEU A 259 10.72 5.79 -18.40
CA LEU A 259 10.06 6.11 -17.12
C LEU A 259 8.82 5.22 -16.83
N VAL A 260 8.07 4.86 -17.87
CA VAL A 260 6.94 3.91 -17.75
C VAL A 260 7.39 2.52 -17.30
N ASP A 261 8.53 2.04 -17.81
CA ASP A 261 9.10 0.74 -17.43
C ASP A 261 9.64 0.79 -15.99
N ILE A 262 10.26 1.91 -15.59
CA ILE A 262 10.73 2.15 -14.22
C ILE A 262 9.56 2.06 -13.23
N PHE A 263 8.44 2.73 -13.52
CA PHE A 263 7.24 2.63 -12.68
C PHE A 263 6.68 1.19 -12.64
N GLY A 264 6.74 0.47 -13.75
CA GLY A 264 6.38 -0.95 -13.81
C GLY A 264 7.25 -1.82 -12.89
N MET A 265 8.57 -1.61 -12.90
CA MET A 265 9.51 -2.34 -12.04
C MET A 265 9.30 -2.03 -10.55
N LEU A 266 9.04 -0.77 -10.19
CA LEU A 266 8.68 -0.39 -8.82
C LEU A 266 7.41 -1.11 -8.31
N LEU A 267 6.39 -1.25 -9.17
CA LEU A 267 5.17 -1.97 -8.81
C LEU A 267 5.41 -3.48 -8.64
N GLN A 268 6.36 -4.04 -9.40
CA GLN A 268 6.71 -5.46 -9.33
C GLN A 268 7.52 -5.81 -8.08
N SER A 269 8.35 -4.89 -7.56
CA SER A 269 9.14 -5.15 -6.35
C SER A 269 8.27 -5.35 -5.12
N LYS A 270 7.09 -4.70 -5.06
CA LYS A 270 6.14 -4.73 -3.93
C LYS A 270 6.74 -4.24 -2.59
N GLU A 271 7.91 -3.60 -2.64
CA GLU A 271 8.61 -3.07 -1.46
C GLU A 271 7.96 -1.78 -0.96
N TYR A 272 7.49 -0.92 -1.87
CA TYR A 272 6.95 0.40 -1.57
C TYR A 272 5.42 0.40 -1.57
N LYS A 273 4.79 -0.22 -0.56
CA LYS A 273 3.33 -0.44 -0.54
C LYS A 273 2.53 0.86 -0.57
N ALA A 274 2.97 1.87 0.17
CA ALA A 274 2.26 3.16 0.26
C ALA A 274 2.36 3.93 -1.05
N LEU A 275 3.54 3.91 -1.67
CA LEU A 275 3.80 4.55 -2.96
C LEU A 275 3.18 3.79 -4.15
N SER A 276 3.06 2.46 -4.05
CA SER A 276 2.49 1.60 -5.09
C SER A 276 1.09 2.05 -5.51
N GLY A 277 0.28 2.55 -4.57
CA GLY A 277 -1.05 3.10 -4.86
C GLY A 277 -0.99 4.26 -5.85
N GLU A 278 -0.08 5.21 -5.64
CA GLU A 278 0.07 6.38 -6.51
C GLU A 278 0.72 6.04 -7.85
N ILE A 279 1.78 5.22 -7.85
CA ILE A 279 2.44 4.77 -9.10
C ILE A 279 1.46 4.02 -9.98
N LYS A 280 0.62 3.17 -9.38
CA LYS A 280 -0.43 2.43 -10.09
C LYS A 280 -1.47 3.35 -10.70
N ARG A 281 -1.79 4.49 -10.08
CA ARG A 281 -2.67 5.51 -10.68
C ARG A 281 -2.02 6.14 -11.91
N ILE A 282 -0.73 6.49 -11.84
CA ILE A 282 0.04 7.00 -13.00
C ILE A 282 -0.04 5.99 -14.16
N MET A 283 0.30 4.73 -13.89
CA MET A 283 0.29 3.67 -14.90
C MET A 283 -1.10 3.41 -15.47
N ASN A 284 -2.16 3.50 -14.65
CA ASN A 284 -3.54 3.38 -15.14
C ASN A 284 -3.93 4.52 -16.08
N TYR A 285 -3.56 5.77 -15.77
CA TYR A 285 -3.81 6.91 -16.65
C TYR A 285 -3.17 6.72 -18.02
N VAL A 286 -1.93 6.24 -18.06
CA VAL A 286 -1.22 5.99 -19.32
C VAL A 286 -1.80 4.79 -20.06
N ASN A 287 -1.90 3.62 -19.42
CA ASN A 287 -2.20 2.35 -20.10
C ASN A 287 -3.68 2.14 -20.40
N LEU A 288 -4.59 2.65 -19.57
CA LEU A 288 -6.04 2.46 -19.77
C LEU A 288 -6.69 3.66 -20.42
N PHE A 289 -6.39 4.85 -19.91
CA PHE A 289 -7.06 6.08 -20.31
C PHE A 289 -6.34 6.77 -21.47
N GLY A 290 -5.17 6.26 -21.88
CA GLY A 290 -4.40 6.80 -23.01
C GLY A 290 -3.83 8.19 -22.75
N TYR A 291 -3.70 8.60 -21.49
CA TYR A 291 -3.15 9.92 -21.16
C TYR A 291 -1.66 9.95 -21.53
N ASN A 292 -1.19 11.12 -21.94
CA ASN A 292 0.24 11.33 -22.06
C ASN A 292 0.88 11.20 -20.65
N LEU A 293 2.18 10.91 -20.60
CA LEU A 293 2.88 10.71 -19.33
C LEU A 293 2.91 11.97 -18.45
N THR A 294 3.14 13.17 -19.01
CA THR A 294 3.20 14.42 -18.23
C THR A 294 1.84 14.79 -17.63
N THR A 295 0.74 14.60 -18.36
CA THR A 295 -0.65 14.75 -17.90
C THR A 295 -0.99 13.73 -16.82
N ALA A 296 -0.55 12.47 -16.97
CA ALA A 296 -0.73 11.44 -15.95
C ALA A 296 0.01 11.79 -14.65
N LEU A 297 1.27 12.24 -14.76
CA LEU A 297 2.06 12.70 -13.62
C LEU A 297 1.41 13.91 -12.94
N LYS A 298 0.93 14.90 -13.72
CA LYS A 298 0.26 16.10 -13.22
C LYS A 298 -1.02 15.76 -12.45
N SER A 299 -1.84 14.87 -13.00
CA SER A 299 -3.09 14.41 -12.37
C SER A 299 -2.85 13.75 -11.01
N VAL A 300 -1.75 13.00 -10.87
CA VAL A 300 -1.37 12.38 -9.60
C VAL A 300 -0.71 13.41 -8.65
N ALA A 301 0.10 14.33 -9.16
CA ALA A 301 0.72 15.41 -8.39
C ALA A 301 -0.31 16.36 -7.73
N GLU A 302 -1.47 16.56 -8.37
CA GLU A 302 -2.56 17.38 -7.81
C GLU A 302 -3.33 16.69 -6.68
N THR A 303 -3.28 15.35 -6.61
CA THR A 303 -4.10 14.55 -5.69
C THR A 303 -3.31 13.73 -4.68
N THR A 304 -1.99 13.71 -4.77
CA THR A 304 -1.14 13.07 -3.74
C THR A 304 -1.19 13.85 -2.43
N PRO A 305 -1.18 13.18 -1.26
CA PRO A 305 -1.06 13.83 0.04
C PRO A 305 0.39 14.21 0.40
N SER A 306 1.39 13.65 -0.29
CA SER A 306 2.81 13.89 0.00
C SER A 306 3.40 15.00 -0.87
N ASP A 307 3.87 16.08 -0.22
CA ASP A 307 4.52 17.21 -0.89
C ASP A 307 5.84 16.82 -1.54
N SER A 308 6.66 15.99 -0.88
CA SER A 308 7.92 15.52 -1.46
C SER A 308 7.69 14.66 -2.70
N PHE A 309 6.63 13.85 -2.73
CA PHE A 309 6.26 13.09 -3.93
C PHE A 309 5.72 14.01 -5.02
N LYS A 310 4.92 15.03 -4.66
CA LYS A 310 4.45 16.06 -5.60
C LYS A 310 5.61 16.80 -6.25
N GLU A 311 6.61 17.21 -5.46
CA GLU A 311 7.85 17.84 -5.96
C GLU A 311 8.61 16.93 -6.93
N LEU A 312 8.72 15.64 -6.62
CA LEU A 312 9.36 14.67 -7.51
C LEU A 312 8.62 14.60 -8.86
N LEU A 313 7.29 14.44 -8.83
CA LEU A 313 6.48 14.34 -10.05
C LEU A 313 6.57 15.63 -10.89
N ASN A 314 6.48 16.80 -10.25
CA ASN A 314 6.63 18.08 -10.93
C ASN A 314 8.02 18.24 -11.55
N GLY A 315 9.08 17.85 -10.83
CA GLY A 315 10.44 17.86 -11.38
C GLY A 315 10.61 16.92 -12.58
N MET A 316 9.97 15.74 -12.56
CA MET A 316 9.94 14.85 -13.72
C MET A 316 9.22 15.50 -14.92
N ILE A 317 8.07 16.15 -14.70
CA ILE A 317 7.32 16.86 -15.73
C ILE A 317 8.19 17.95 -16.35
N SER A 318 8.79 18.82 -15.53
CA SER A 318 9.66 19.90 -16.01
C SER A 318 10.88 19.37 -16.77
N SER A 319 11.47 18.26 -16.32
CA SER A 319 12.57 17.61 -17.03
C SER A 319 12.15 17.08 -18.39
N ILE A 320 10.93 16.51 -18.52
CA ILE A 320 10.42 15.99 -19.79
C ILE A 320 10.08 17.14 -20.75
N GLU A 321 9.38 18.17 -20.28
CA GLU A 321 8.96 19.31 -21.10
C GLU A 321 10.13 20.15 -21.60
N SER A 322 11.20 20.25 -20.80
CA SER A 322 12.42 20.97 -21.17
C SER A 322 13.36 20.15 -22.07
N GLY A 323 13.01 18.91 -22.43
CA GLY A 323 13.89 18.00 -23.17
C GLY A 323 15.13 17.55 -22.39
N GLY A 324 15.09 17.67 -21.06
CA GLY A 324 16.18 17.31 -20.16
C GLY A 324 16.35 15.80 -19.99
N ASN A 325 17.50 15.41 -19.42
CA ASN A 325 17.80 14.00 -19.19
C ASN A 325 17.19 13.49 -17.87
N ILE A 326 16.16 12.66 -17.98
CA ILE A 326 15.46 12.08 -16.82
C ILE A 326 16.39 11.27 -15.89
N LYS A 327 17.43 10.63 -16.44
CA LYS A 327 18.41 9.86 -15.66
C LYS A 327 19.25 10.79 -14.79
N SER A 328 19.72 11.92 -15.31
CA SER A 328 20.48 12.88 -14.50
C SER A 328 19.60 13.55 -13.44
N PHE A 329 18.34 13.88 -13.80
CA PHE A 329 17.36 14.39 -12.83
C PHE A 329 17.12 13.40 -11.68
N LEU A 330 16.79 12.15 -11.99
CA LEU A 330 16.52 11.13 -10.97
C LEU A 330 17.76 10.86 -10.10
N LYS A 331 18.95 10.84 -10.70
CA LYS A 331 20.20 10.69 -9.95
C LYS A 331 20.40 11.83 -8.95
N SER A 332 20.34 13.08 -9.41
CA SER A 332 20.48 14.26 -8.54
C SER A 332 19.40 14.29 -7.45
N LYS A 333 18.13 14.04 -7.80
CA LYS A 333 17.03 14.00 -6.83
C LYS A 333 17.20 12.85 -5.82
N SER A 334 17.80 11.73 -6.22
CA SER A 334 18.09 10.62 -5.31
C SER A 334 19.15 10.99 -4.26
N GLU A 335 20.22 11.67 -4.69
CA GLU A 335 21.29 12.15 -3.82
C GLU A 335 20.75 13.20 -2.84
N ASP A 336 19.99 14.18 -3.33
CA ASP A 336 19.36 15.22 -2.51
C ASP A 336 18.41 14.63 -1.47
N THR A 337 17.56 13.70 -1.88
CA THR A 337 16.57 13.08 -0.99
C THR A 337 17.25 12.21 0.06
N LEU A 338 18.32 11.49 -0.31
CA LEU A 338 19.10 10.67 0.62
C LEU A 338 19.83 11.54 1.66
N ILE A 339 20.39 12.69 1.25
CA ILE A 339 21.01 13.64 2.17
C ILE A 339 19.97 14.18 3.15
N ARG A 340 18.81 14.65 2.67
CA ARG A 340 17.72 15.12 3.53
C ARG A 340 17.27 14.04 4.51
N TYR A 341 17.09 12.81 4.03
CA TYR A 341 16.72 11.68 4.87
C TYR A 341 17.75 11.40 5.97
N ARG A 342 19.04 11.40 5.65
CA ARG A 342 20.12 11.24 6.64
C ARG A 342 20.14 12.37 7.66
N LEU A 343 19.92 13.61 7.24
CA LEU A 343 19.85 14.77 8.13
C LEU A 343 18.64 14.69 9.06
N GLU A 344 17.46 14.34 8.56
CA GLU A 344 16.25 14.12 9.38
C GLU A 344 16.49 13.02 10.42
N ARG A 345 17.10 11.90 10.02
CA ARG A 345 17.47 10.80 10.93
C ARG A 345 18.50 11.22 11.97
N LYS A 346 19.51 11.99 11.58
CA LYS A 346 20.52 12.51 12.50
C LYS A 346 19.90 13.42 13.55
N LYS A 347 19.07 14.39 13.11
CA LYS A 347 18.33 15.29 14.00
C LYS A 347 17.44 14.52 14.97
N TYR A 348 16.79 13.45 14.49
CA TYR A 348 15.99 12.58 15.35
C TYR A 348 16.82 11.90 16.45
N VAL A 349 17.99 11.33 16.09
CA VAL A 349 18.90 10.73 17.07
C VAL A 349 19.44 11.76 18.06
N GLU A 350 19.82 12.96 17.59
CA GLU A 350 20.24 14.06 18.46
C GLU A 350 19.13 14.46 19.45
N THR A 351 17.87 14.53 18.98
CA THR A 351 16.71 14.82 19.82
C THR A 351 16.48 13.73 20.88
N LEU A 352 16.58 12.45 20.49
CA LEU A 352 16.50 11.32 21.42
C LEU A 352 17.63 11.34 22.47
N SER A 353 18.82 11.77 22.08
CA SER A 353 19.94 11.95 23.02
C SER A 353 19.59 13.01 24.05
N THR A 354 19.08 14.17 23.62
CA THR A 354 18.64 15.23 24.54
C THR A 354 17.56 14.73 25.51
N TYR A 355 16.60 13.92 25.04
CA TYR A 355 15.58 13.34 25.94
C TYR A 355 16.17 12.30 26.90
N THR A 356 17.19 11.56 26.48
CA THR A 356 17.93 10.65 27.36
C THR A 356 18.68 11.42 28.45
N ASP A 357 19.29 12.55 28.12
CA ASP A 357 19.95 13.41 29.11
C ASP A 357 18.94 13.96 30.14
N ILE A 358 17.78 14.43 29.67
CA ILE A 358 16.70 14.88 30.56
C ILE A 358 16.21 13.74 31.45
N TYR A 359 16.04 12.54 30.90
CA TYR A 359 15.63 11.35 31.66
C TYR A 359 16.64 10.99 32.75
N THR A 360 17.93 10.95 32.43
CA THR A 360 18.97 10.62 33.42
C THR A 360 19.10 11.69 34.51
N ALA A 361 18.97 12.97 34.17
CA ALA A 361 19.03 14.07 35.13
C ALA A 361 17.80 14.11 36.07
N ILE A 362 16.58 14.06 35.50
CA ILE A 362 15.35 14.30 36.26
C ILE A 362 14.75 13.02 36.84
N LEU A 363 14.82 11.89 36.13
CA LEU A 363 14.16 10.65 36.55
C LEU A 363 15.10 9.64 37.22
N ILE A 364 16.42 9.84 37.14
CA ILE A 364 17.40 9.01 37.84
C ILE A 364 18.11 9.83 38.93
N ALA A 365 18.84 10.89 38.54
CA ALA A 365 19.69 11.62 39.48
C ALA A 365 18.88 12.39 40.54
N ALA A 366 17.79 13.07 40.16
CA ALA A 366 16.98 13.81 41.12
C ALA A 366 16.28 12.91 42.17
N PRO A 367 15.64 11.77 41.81
CA PRO A 367 15.12 10.81 42.79
C PRO A 367 16.22 10.22 43.68
N LEU A 368 17.38 9.91 43.11
CA LEU A 368 18.51 9.41 43.90
C LEU A 368 18.96 10.44 44.94
N LEU A 369 19.16 11.70 44.54
CA LEU A 369 19.49 12.78 45.47
C LEU A 369 18.39 13.01 46.49
N PHE A 370 17.12 12.95 46.08
CA PHE A 370 15.97 13.08 46.95
C PHE A 370 15.99 12.01 48.06
N VAL A 371 16.19 10.75 47.69
CA VAL A 371 16.31 9.64 48.67
C VAL A 371 17.51 9.85 49.58
N ILE A 372 18.68 10.21 49.06
CA ILE A 372 19.89 10.46 49.87
C ILE A 372 19.65 11.57 50.90
N VAL A 373 19.06 12.70 50.49
CA VAL A 373 18.77 13.82 51.39
C VAL A 373 17.78 13.39 52.48
N LEU A 374 16.72 12.65 52.13
CA LEU A 374 15.77 12.16 53.13
C LEU A 374 16.42 11.20 54.12
N VAL A 375 17.29 10.29 53.66
CA VAL A 375 18.05 9.39 54.54
C VAL A 375 18.92 10.18 55.52
N LEU A 376 19.62 11.23 55.06
CA LEU A 376 20.44 12.06 55.93
C LEU A 376 19.63 12.78 57.01
N ILE A 377 18.46 13.34 56.65
CA ILE A 377 17.58 14.00 57.62
C ILE A 377 16.97 12.97 58.58
N SER A 378 16.61 11.77 58.10
CA SER A 378 16.10 10.68 58.93
C SER A 378 17.08 10.28 60.04
N ILE A 379 18.39 10.32 59.78
CA ILE A 379 19.43 10.01 60.78
C ILE A 379 19.49 11.07 61.89
N VAL A 380 19.25 12.35 61.55
CA VAL A 380 19.24 13.46 62.52
C VAL A 380 17.98 13.42 63.42
N GLY A 381 17.00 12.58 63.08
CA GLY A 381 15.82 12.31 63.92
C GLY A 381 14.79 13.44 63.93
N SER A 382 14.80 14.32 62.93
CA SER A 382 13.83 15.41 62.82
C SER A 382 12.60 15.01 62.01
N ASN A 383 11.43 15.54 62.36
CA ASN A 383 10.25 15.48 61.48
C ASN A 383 10.34 16.62 60.48
N LEU A 384 10.12 16.35 59.20
CA LEU A 384 10.13 17.38 58.16
C LEU A 384 8.73 17.98 58.03
N GLY A 385 8.54 19.22 58.47
CA GLY A 385 7.25 19.93 58.33
C GLY A 385 6.07 19.28 59.08
N GLY A 386 6.35 18.54 60.16
CA GLY A 386 5.33 17.87 60.98
C GLY A 386 4.91 16.47 60.50
N LEU A 387 5.48 15.99 59.40
CA LEU A 387 5.28 14.62 58.90
C LEU A 387 6.48 13.74 59.22
N GLU A 388 6.21 12.46 59.45
CA GLU A 388 7.25 11.43 59.64
C GLU A 388 8.04 11.26 58.33
N ILE A 389 9.37 11.31 58.40
CA ILE A 389 10.24 11.22 57.22
C ILE A 389 10.03 9.90 56.46
N GLY A 390 9.83 8.80 57.17
CA GLY A 390 9.56 7.50 56.54
C GLY A 390 8.25 7.47 55.74
N PHE A 391 7.27 8.32 56.08
CA PHE A 391 6.07 8.49 55.27
C PHE A 391 6.35 9.29 54.01
N ILE A 392 7.10 10.39 54.10
CA ILE A 392 7.51 11.21 52.93
C ILE A 392 8.36 10.39 51.97
N GLU A 393 9.29 9.58 52.47
CA GLU A 393 10.15 8.72 51.67
C GLU A 393 9.34 7.67 50.89
N LYS A 394 8.41 6.98 51.57
CA LYS A 394 7.51 6.00 50.95
C LYS A 394 6.62 6.67 49.90
N LEU A 395 6.05 7.83 50.21
CA LEU A 395 5.20 8.57 49.27
C LEU A 395 5.99 9.03 48.05
N GLY A 396 7.19 9.58 48.24
CA GLY A 396 8.08 9.99 47.14
C GLY A 396 8.46 8.81 46.24
N THR A 397 8.91 7.70 46.83
CA THR A 397 9.41 6.54 46.09
C THR A 397 8.29 5.75 45.41
N PHE A 398 7.16 5.52 46.09
CA PHE A 398 6.08 4.68 45.56
C PHE A 398 5.01 5.45 44.76
N VAL A 399 4.91 6.77 44.92
CA VAL A 399 3.90 7.58 44.22
C VAL A 399 4.55 8.55 43.25
N VAL A 400 5.46 9.41 43.73
CA VAL A 400 6.02 10.51 42.92
C VAL A 400 6.92 9.98 41.80
N VAL A 401 7.86 9.07 42.11
CA VAL A 401 8.78 8.54 41.10
C VAL A 401 8.04 7.76 39.99
N PRO A 402 7.09 6.86 40.29
CA PRO A 402 6.28 6.22 39.25
C PRO A 402 5.43 7.20 38.45
N ALA A 403 4.81 8.19 39.11
CA ALA A 403 4.03 9.21 38.43
C ALA A 403 4.88 10.05 37.45
N MET A 404 6.11 10.41 37.84
CA MET A 404 7.07 11.09 36.96
C MET A 404 7.47 10.21 35.78
N ASN A 405 7.70 8.91 35.99
CA ASN A 405 8.01 7.96 34.92
C ASN A 405 6.86 7.81 33.93
N ILE A 406 5.63 7.66 34.42
CA ILE A 406 4.42 7.61 33.58
C ILE A 406 4.29 8.92 32.79
N GLY A 407 4.47 10.07 33.45
CA GLY A 407 4.45 11.37 32.81
C GLY A 407 5.48 11.48 31.69
N PHE A 408 6.70 10.98 31.92
CA PHE A 408 7.76 10.98 30.91
C PHE A 408 7.47 10.05 29.73
N ILE A 409 6.88 8.87 29.97
CA ILE A 409 6.43 7.96 28.90
C ILE A 409 5.36 8.64 28.04
N VAL A 410 4.39 9.32 28.65
CA VAL A 410 3.35 10.05 27.93
C VAL A 410 3.96 11.21 27.13
N PHE A 411 4.88 11.97 27.72
CA PHE A 411 5.61 13.02 27.04
C PHE A 411 6.36 12.48 25.81
N MET A 412 7.10 11.37 25.97
CA MET A 412 7.81 10.73 24.87
C MET A 412 6.86 10.29 23.75
N ASN A 413 5.69 9.74 24.07
CA ASN A 413 4.71 9.33 23.07
C ASN A 413 4.13 10.52 22.28
N ILE A 414 3.99 11.69 22.92
CA ILE A 414 3.51 12.91 22.25
C ILE A 414 4.59 13.51 21.34
N VAL A 415 5.86 13.46 21.78
CA VAL A 415 6.96 14.17 21.14
C VAL A 415 7.72 13.29 20.13
N GLN A 416 7.59 11.97 20.22
CA GLN A 416 8.15 11.04 19.26
C GLN A 416 7.63 11.40 17.85
N PRO A 417 8.52 11.81 16.93
CA PRO A 417 8.17 11.93 15.53
C PRO A 417 7.75 10.55 15.04
N GLU A 418 6.57 10.46 14.43
CA GLU A 418 6.10 9.23 13.81
C GLU A 418 7.03 8.90 12.62
N ILE A 419 7.94 7.94 12.84
CA ILE A 419 8.85 7.39 11.82
C ILE A 419 8.08 6.48 10.89
#